data_AF-A0A2U9IBL7-F1
#
_entry.id   AF-A0A2U9IBL7-F1
#
_cell.length_a   1.000
_cell.length_b   1.000
_cell.length_c   1.000
_cell.angle_alpha   90.00
_cell.angle_beta   90.00
_cell.angle_gamma   90.00
#
_symmetry.space_group_name_H-M   'P 1'
#
loop_
_entity.id
_entity.type
_entity.pdbx_description
1 polymer ?
#
loop_
_entity_poly.entity_id
_entity_poly.type
_entity_poly.pdbx_seq_one_letter_code
_entity_poly.pdbx_strand_id
1 'polypeptide(L)'
;MNNKLLLALFIISLLVLVYSTTELTSNIVIHKISRTQYYTFSYNYSQVILIHFKNFGDYTFHLNVTNNNINQVYAIVIVKPIMSPIILKRNVITLSSLNNTFVIFLHPGKYVLEIYISGIATKNLTVTQLRNYISITLYKS
;
A
#
# COMPACT_ATOMS: atom_id res chain seq x y z
N MET A 1 -18.44 -5.99 71.55
CA MET A 1 -17.63 -5.98 70.30
C MET A 1 -16.77 -4.72 70.32
N ASN A 2 -15.44 -4.85 70.20
CA ASN A 2 -14.54 -3.72 70.41
C ASN A 2 -14.54 -2.81 69.17
N ASN A 3 -15.20 -1.65 69.21
CA ASN A 3 -15.35 -0.74 68.07
C ASN A 3 -14.01 -0.34 67.44
N LYS A 4 -12.92 -0.34 68.21
CA LYS A 4 -11.55 -0.08 67.71
C LYS A 4 -11.04 -1.20 66.79
N LEU A 5 -11.38 -2.45 67.09
CA LEU A 5 -11.04 -3.61 66.25
C LEU A 5 -11.81 -3.57 64.93
N LEU A 6 -13.09 -3.19 64.98
CA LEU A 6 -13.94 -3.07 63.80
C LEU A 6 -13.42 -1.99 62.85
N LEU A 7 -13.00 -0.85 63.39
CA LEU A 7 -12.42 0.25 62.63
C LEU A 7 -11.09 -0.17 61.97
N ALA A 8 -10.23 -0.90 62.68
CA ALA A 8 -8.98 -1.39 62.14
C ALA A 8 -9.21 -2.39 60.98
N LEU A 9 -10.15 -3.32 61.15
CA LEU A 9 -10.54 -4.27 60.09
C LEU A 9 -11.12 -3.55 58.87
N PHE A 10 -11.92 -2.50 59.07
CA PHE A 10 -12.47 -1.70 57.99
C PHE A 10 -11.36 -1.00 57.17
N ILE A 11 -10.40 -0.37 57.85
CA ILE A 11 -9.28 0.32 57.20
C ILE A 11 -8.42 -0.67 56.40
N ILE A 12 -8.13 -1.85 56.96
CA ILE A 12 -7.36 -2.89 56.26
C ILE A 12 -8.13 -3.36 55.01
N SER A 13 -9.45 -3.59 55.12
CA SER A 13 -10.26 -4.01 53.97
C SER A 13 -10.29 -2.96 52.85
N LEU A 14 -10.29 -1.67 53.21
CA LEU A 14 -10.29 -0.57 52.26
C LEU A 14 -8.94 -0.47 51.53
N LEU A 15 -7.83 -0.65 52.25
CA LEU A 15 -6.49 -0.65 51.66
C LEU A 15 -6.30 -1.82 50.68
N VAL A 16 -6.80 -3.01 51.02
CA VAL A 16 -6.75 -4.18 50.13
C VAL A 16 -7.60 -3.96 48.87
N LEU A 17 -8.78 -3.35 49.00
CA LEU A 17 -9.64 -3.02 47.87
C LEU A 17 -8.96 -2.03 46.91
N VAL A 18 -8.35 -0.97 47.45
CA VAL A 18 -7.60 0.02 46.65
C VAL A 18 -6.43 -0.66 45.93
N TYR A 19 -5.64 -1.48 46.63
CA TYR A 19 -4.51 -2.19 46.01
C TYR A 19 -4.97 -3.09 44.85
N SER A 20 -6.00 -3.92 45.06
CA SER A 20 -6.54 -4.81 44.03
C SER A 20 -7.07 -4.07 42.80
N THR A 21 -7.72 -2.92 42.99
CA THR A 21 -8.28 -2.12 41.90
C THR A 21 -7.19 -1.41 41.11
N THR A 22 -6.13 -0.93 41.77
CA THR A 22 -4.95 -0.37 41.09
C THR A 22 -4.18 -1.42 40.28
N GLU A 23 -4.02 -2.63 40.82
CA GLU A 23 -3.33 -3.72 40.12
C GLU A 23 -4.14 -4.19 38.91
N LEU A 24 -5.45 -4.40 39.07
CA LEU A 24 -6.37 -4.73 37.97
C LEU A 24 -6.40 -3.65 36.89
N THR A 25 -6.52 -2.37 37.26
CA THR A 25 -6.51 -1.27 36.28
C THR A 25 -5.16 -1.13 35.58
N SER A 26 -4.04 -1.31 36.28
CA SER A 26 -2.72 -1.29 35.66
C SER A 26 -2.51 -2.42 34.65
N ASN A 27 -3.05 -3.62 34.92
CA ASN A 27 -3.00 -4.75 34.00
C ASN A 27 -3.97 -4.61 32.81
N ILE A 28 -5.12 -3.96 32.99
CA ILE A 28 -6.08 -3.70 31.90
C ILE A 28 -5.57 -2.61 30.92
N VAL A 29 -4.75 -1.67 31.39
CA VAL A 29 -4.30 -0.52 30.58
C VAL A 29 -3.16 -0.84 29.60
N ILE A 30 -2.50 -2.01 29.69
CA ILE A 30 -1.31 -2.32 28.87
C ILE A 30 -1.49 -3.56 27.99
N HIS A 31 -2.69 -3.75 27.43
CA HIS A 31 -2.83 -4.46 26.15
C HIS A 31 -3.44 -3.53 25.11
N LYS A 32 -2.76 -2.40 24.85
CA LYS A 32 -2.88 -1.72 23.56
C LYS A 32 -2.40 -2.71 22.51
N ILE A 33 -3.32 -3.49 21.94
CA ILE A 33 -3.09 -4.20 20.69
C ILE A 33 -2.64 -3.13 19.71
N SER A 34 -1.34 -3.07 19.39
CA SER A 34 -0.84 -2.16 18.37
C SER A 34 -1.34 -2.67 17.03
N ARG A 35 -2.57 -2.33 16.67
CA ARG A 35 -3.06 -2.58 15.32
C ARG A 35 -2.18 -1.77 14.39
N THR A 36 -1.42 -2.44 13.54
CA THR A 36 -0.66 -1.78 12.47
C THR A 36 -1.66 -0.95 11.66
N GLN A 37 -1.51 0.36 11.70
CA GLN A 37 -2.38 1.26 10.98
C GLN A 37 -2.00 1.21 9.49
N TYR A 38 -2.96 0.90 8.64
CA TYR A 38 -2.78 0.91 7.19
C TYR A 38 -3.41 2.17 6.60
N TYR A 39 -2.72 2.75 5.62
CA TYR A 39 -3.14 3.92 4.87
C TYR A 39 -3.30 3.51 3.41
N THR A 40 -4.48 3.76 2.84
CA THR A 40 -4.72 3.57 1.42
C THR A 40 -4.16 4.75 0.63
N PHE A 41 -3.71 4.49 -0.59
CA PHE A 41 -3.32 5.54 -1.51
C PHE A 41 -3.79 5.23 -2.93
N SER A 42 -3.99 6.28 -3.71
CA SER A 42 -4.19 6.18 -5.15
C SER A 42 -3.65 7.43 -5.84
N TYR A 43 -3.10 7.24 -7.03
CA TYR A 43 -2.70 8.34 -7.90
C TYR A 43 -2.60 7.83 -9.34
N ASN A 44 -2.59 8.76 -10.28
CA ASN A 44 -2.49 8.45 -11.69
C ASN A 44 -1.51 9.39 -12.40
N TYR A 45 -1.02 8.95 -13.54
CA TYR A 45 -0.25 9.77 -14.47
C TYR A 45 -0.32 9.20 -15.87
N SER A 46 0.10 10.00 -16.84
CA SER A 46 0.26 9.56 -18.21
C SER A 46 1.70 9.72 -18.66
N GLN A 47 2.13 8.85 -19.56
CA GLN A 47 3.42 8.96 -20.24
C GLN A 47 3.25 8.63 -21.72
N VAL A 48 4.06 9.26 -22.56
CA VAL A 48 4.05 9.03 -24.01
C VAL A 48 5.27 8.21 -24.37
N ILE A 49 5.06 7.15 -25.14
CA ILE A 49 6.13 6.32 -25.68
C ILE A 49 6.08 6.32 -27.21
N LEU A 50 7.25 6.15 -27.83
CA LEU A 50 7.40 6.03 -29.27
C LEU A 50 8.11 4.71 -29.59
N ILE A 51 7.44 3.86 -30.36
CA ILE A 51 8.00 2.60 -30.84
C ILE A 51 8.46 2.80 -32.28
N HIS A 52 9.76 2.72 -32.51
CA HIS A 52 10.34 2.85 -33.85
C HIS A 52 10.20 1.56 -34.66
N PHE A 53 10.23 1.66 -35.99
CA PHE A 53 10.20 0.52 -36.92
C PHE A 53 11.33 -0.50 -36.72
N LYS A 54 12.46 -0.11 -36.12
CA LYS A 54 13.55 -1.05 -35.78
C LYS A 54 13.35 -1.73 -34.42
N ASN A 55 12.39 -1.25 -33.64
CA ASN A 55 12.19 -1.61 -32.24
C ASN A 55 10.77 -2.10 -31.93
N PHE A 56 9.96 -2.47 -32.93
CA PHE A 56 8.70 -3.15 -32.64
C PHE A 56 8.95 -4.57 -32.13
N GLY A 57 7.93 -5.15 -31.50
CA GLY A 57 8.02 -6.49 -30.92
C GLY A 57 7.46 -6.52 -29.51
N ASP A 58 7.94 -7.49 -28.73
CA ASP A 58 7.49 -7.71 -27.36
C ASP A 58 8.14 -6.74 -26.38
N TYR A 59 7.30 -6.07 -25.61
CA TYR A 59 7.69 -5.18 -24.53
C TYR A 59 7.17 -5.71 -23.20
N THR A 60 8.03 -5.64 -22.19
CA THR A 60 7.71 -6.04 -20.83
C THR A 60 7.47 -4.80 -19.98
N PHE A 61 6.25 -4.67 -19.47
CA PHE A 61 5.92 -3.77 -18.38
C PHE A 61 6.38 -4.38 -17.06
N HIS A 62 7.01 -3.59 -16.20
CA HIS A 62 7.48 -4.03 -14.90
C HIS A 62 7.12 -3.00 -13.82
N LEU A 63 6.39 -3.44 -12.79
CA LEU A 63 6.04 -2.66 -11.61
C LEU A 63 7.15 -2.82 -10.55
N ASN A 64 7.87 -1.75 -10.30
CA ASN A 64 8.91 -1.69 -9.30
C ASN A 64 8.41 -0.97 -8.04
N VAL A 65 8.65 -1.57 -6.88
CA VAL A 65 8.31 -1.01 -5.56
C VAL A 65 9.55 -1.12 -4.67
N THR A 66 10.09 0.02 -4.23
CA THR A 66 11.39 0.07 -3.54
C THR A 66 11.29 0.35 -2.04
N ASN A 67 10.09 0.59 -1.51
CA ASN A 67 9.89 1.00 -0.11
C ASN A 67 9.13 -0.06 0.71
N ASN A 68 9.75 -0.51 1.79
CA ASN A 68 9.20 -1.54 2.70
C ASN A 68 7.97 -1.07 3.50
N ASN A 69 7.67 0.23 3.53
CA ASN A 69 6.43 0.72 4.13
C ASN A 69 5.22 0.53 3.20
N ILE A 70 5.42 0.11 1.95
CA ILE A 70 4.35 -0.18 1.01
C ILE A 70 4.09 -1.69 1.05
N ASN A 71 2.93 -2.08 1.57
CA ASN A 71 2.57 -3.48 1.73
C ASN A 71 2.09 -4.12 0.44
N GLN A 72 1.26 -3.39 -0.31
CA GLN A 72 0.65 -3.91 -1.53
C GLN A 72 0.40 -2.79 -2.53
N VAL A 73 0.66 -3.10 -3.79
CA VAL A 73 0.48 -2.18 -4.91
C VAL A 73 -0.24 -2.89 -6.03
N TYR A 74 -1.18 -2.19 -6.65
CA TYR A 74 -1.85 -2.55 -7.88
C TYR A 74 -1.66 -1.42 -8.89
N ALA A 75 -1.43 -1.79 -10.14
CA ALA A 75 -1.34 -0.84 -11.23
C ALA A 75 -2.18 -1.30 -12.42
N ILE A 76 -2.91 -0.36 -13.00
CA ILE A 76 -3.62 -0.53 -14.27
C ILE A 76 -2.93 0.38 -15.28
N VAL A 77 -2.46 -0.20 -16.38
CA VAL A 77 -1.85 0.52 -17.50
C VAL A 77 -2.75 0.36 -18.71
N ILE A 78 -3.23 1.48 -19.25
CA ILE A 78 -4.01 1.52 -20.49
C ILE A 78 -3.10 2.04 -21.60
N VAL A 79 -2.87 1.20 -22.60
CA VAL A 79 -2.04 1.49 -23.78
C VAL A 79 -2.94 1.99 -24.91
N LYS A 80 -2.85 3.28 -25.23
CA LYS A 80 -3.67 3.92 -26.27
C LYS A 80 -2.79 4.38 -27.44
N PRO A 81 -2.92 3.81 -28.65
CA PRO A 81 -2.24 4.33 -29.82
C PRO A 81 -2.75 5.73 -30.18
N ILE A 82 -1.84 6.63 -30.56
CA ILE A 82 -2.16 7.99 -31.02
C ILE A 82 -2.13 7.99 -32.54
N MET A 83 -3.23 8.44 -33.17
CA MET A 83 -3.29 8.74 -34.61
C MET A 83 -2.81 7.59 -35.51
N SER A 84 -3.18 6.35 -35.19
CA SER A 84 -2.80 5.18 -35.98
C SER A 84 -3.92 4.14 -35.98
N PRO A 85 -4.19 3.44 -37.10
CA PRO A 85 -5.16 2.34 -37.17
C PRO A 85 -4.66 1.06 -36.45
N ILE A 86 -3.78 1.22 -35.45
CA ILE A 86 -3.25 0.09 -34.68
C ILE A 86 -4.34 -0.40 -33.74
N ILE A 87 -4.75 -1.64 -33.94
CA ILE A 87 -5.62 -2.36 -33.00
C ILE A 87 -4.73 -3.27 -32.17
N LEU A 88 -4.61 -2.97 -30.88
CA LEU A 88 -3.89 -3.82 -29.94
C LEU A 88 -4.77 -4.99 -29.51
N LYS A 89 -4.25 -6.22 -29.55
CA LYS A 89 -4.93 -7.41 -29.04
C LYS A 89 -5.31 -7.29 -27.56
N ARG A 90 -4.46 -6.58 -26.79
CA ARG A 90 -4.71 -6.23 -25.40
C ARG A 90 -4.20 -4.81 -25.17
N ASN A 91 -5.05 -3.95 -24.63
CA ASN A 91 -4.72 -2.55 -24.35
C ASN A 91 -4.82 -2.21 -22.86
N VAL A 92 -5.34 -3.11 -22.03
CA VAL A 92 -5.40 -2.96 -20.57
C VAL A 92 -4.52 -4.01 -19.92
N ILE A 93 -3.55 -3.54 -19.12
CA ILE A 93 -2.56 -4.34 -18.43
C ILE A 93 -2.74 -4.11 -16.94
N THR A 94 -2.76 -5.19 -16.17
CA THR A 94 -2.92 -5.17 -14.72
C THR A 94 -1.68 -5.76 -14.09
N LEU A 95 -1.01 -5.00 -13.23
CA LEU A 95 0.17 -5.43 -12.47
C LEU A 95 -0.15 -5.36 -10.98
N SER A 96 0.53 -6.18 -10.19
CA SER A 96 0.48 -6.12 -8.73
C SER A 96 1.85 -6.40 -8.14
N SER A 97 2.02 -6.15 -6.85
CA SER A 97 3.26 -6.55 -6.14
C SER A 97 3.55 -8.06 -6.22
N LEU A 98 2.54 -8.91 -6.45
CA LEU A 98 2.71 -10.37 -6.61
C LEU A 98 2.95 -10.79 -8.07
N ASN A 99 2.36 -10.08 -9.01
CA ASN A 99 2.53 -10.29 -10.44
C ASN A 99 2.91 -8.97 -11.09
N ASN A 100 4.20 -8.67 -11.04
CA ASN A 100 4.73 -7.35 -11.32
C ASN A 100 5.15 -7.17 -12.78
N THR A 101 5.07 -8.20 -13.62
CA THR A 101 5.48 -8.13 -15.03
C THR A 101 4.36 -8.50 -15.99
N PHE A 102 4.31 -7.85 -17.15
CA PHE A 102 3.40 -8.23 -18.23
C PHE A 102 4.01 -7.95 -19.60
N VAL A 103 3.95 -8.94 -20.50
CA VAL A 103 4.48 -8.82 -21.86
C VAL A 103 3.37 -8.49 -22.86
N ILE A 104 3.62 -7.51 -23.71
CA ILE A 104 2.72 -7.10 -24.79
C ILE A 104 3.50 -6.81 -26.07
N PHE A 105 2.96 -7.26 -27.19
CA PHE A 105 3.48 -6.90 -28.50
C PHE A 105 3.05 -5.47 -28.89
N LEU A 106 4.02 -4.60 -29.19
CA LEU A 106 3.78 -3.23 -29.65
C LEU A 106 4.28 -3.04 -31.08
N HIS A 107 3.40 -2.53 -31.93
CA HIS A 107 3.72 -2.13 -33.30
C HIS A 107 4.47 -0.78 -33.33
N PRO A 108 5.13 -0.45 -34.44
CA PRO A 108 5.68 0.90 -34.63
C PRO A 108 4.57 1.94 -34.51
N GLY A 109 4.78 2.98 -33.70
CA GLY A 109 3.76 4.00 -33.46
C GLY A 109 4.00 4.78 -32.17
N LYS A 110 3.17 5.81 -31.98
CA LYS A 110 3.14 6.62 -30.77
C LYS A 110 2.00 6.15 -29.88
N TYR A 111 2.25 5.98 -28.59
CA TYR A 111 1.26 5.55 -27.62
C TYR A 111 1.21 6.49 -26.42
N VAL A 112 0.01 6.73 -25.89
CA VAL A 112 -0.18 7.23 -24.52
C VAL A 112 -0.39 6.02 -23.61
N LEU A 113 0.39 5.96 -22.55
CA LEU A 113 0.18 5.05 -21.44
C LEU A 113 -0.52 5.84 -20.33
N GLU A 114 -1.76 5.47 -20.01
CA GLU A 114 -2.45 5.98 -18.82
C GLU A 114 -2.27 4.99 -17.69
N ILE A 115 -1.70 5.45 -16.58
CA ILE A 115 -1.27 4.61 -15.48
C ILE A 115 -2.02 5.02 -14.23
N TYR A 116 -2.70 4.06 -13.62
CA TYR A 116 -3.44 4.21 -12.37
C TYR A 116 -2.81 3.28 -11.34
N ILE A 117 -2.38 3.84 -10.22
CA ILE A 117 -1.73 3.10 -9.14
C ILE A 117 -2.56 3.25 -7.88
N SER A 118 -2.77 2.14 -7.19
CA SER A 118 -3.43 2.10 -5.88
C SER A 118 -2.77 1.07 -4.98
N GLY A 119 -2.95 1.22 -3.67
CA GLY A 119 -2.34 0.29 -2.73
C GLY A 119 -2.55 0.66 -1.27
N ILE A 120 -1.80 -0.03 -0.41
CA ILE A 120 -1.79 0.14 1.04
C ILE A 120 -0.36 0.27 1.56
N ALA A 121 -0.17 1.18 2.50
CA ALA A 121 1.09 1.45 3.17
C ALA A 121 0.93 1.47 4.70
N THR A 122 1.99 1.19 5.45
CA THR A 122 2.04 1.27 6.91
C THR A 122 2.28 2.68 7.44
N LYS A 123 2.54 3.63 6.53
CA LYS A 123 2.68 5.06 6.81
C LYS A 123 1.88 5.88 5.82
N ASN A 124 1.43 7.05 6.26
CA ASN A 124 0.85 8.03 5.37
C ASN A 124 1.97 8.61 4.47
N LEU A 125 1.90 8.36 3.17
CA LEU A 125 2.88 8.79 2.18
C LEU A 125 2.24 9.80 1.23
N THR A 126 2.97 10.86 0.89
CA THR A 126 2.50 11.83 -0.10
C THR A 126 2.60 11.26 -1.53
N VAL A 127 1.85 11.81 -2.48
CA VAL A 127 1.90 11.40 -3.89
C VAL A 127 3.33 11.52 -4.46
N THR A 128 4.07 12.58 -4.09
CA THR A 128 5.46 12.76 -4.52
C THR A 128 6.37 11.64 -4.00
N GLN A 129 6.22 11.25 -2.74
CA GLN A 129 6.94 10.12 -2.17
C GLN A 129 6.56 8.81 -2.87
N LEU A 130 5.27 8.56 -3.08
CA LEU A 130 4.78 7.37 -3.77
C LEU A 130 5.33 7.24 -5.20
N ARG A 131 5.47 8.35 -5.93
CA ARG A 131 6.07 8.38 -7.28
C ARG A 131 7.57 8.05 -7.28
N ASN A 132 8.28 8.32 -6.19
CA ASN A 132 9.69 7.95 -6.05
C ASN A 132 9.87 6.47 -5.67
N TYR A 133 8.88 5.89 -4.99
CA TYR A 133 8.95 4.50 -4.51
C TYR A 133 8.32 3.49 -5.46
N ILE A 134 7.37 3.92 -6.30
CA ILE A 134 6.63 3.07 -7.22
C ILE A 134 6.82 3.60 -8.63
N SER A 135 7.35 2.75 -9.51
CA SER A 135 7.54 3.09 -10.92
C SER A 135 7.07 1.95 -11.81
N ILE A 136 6.55 2.31 -12.99
CA ILE A 136 6.27 1.34 -14.05
C ILE A 136 7.26 1.60 -15.17
N THR A 137 8.11 0.61 -15.39
CA THR A 137 9.13 0.65 -16.43
C THR A 137 8.72 -0.23 -17.60
N LEU A 138 9.14 0.17 -18.79
CA LEU A 138 8.87 -0.54 -20.03
C LEU A 138 10.19 -0.88 -20.71
N TYR A 139 10.46 -2.16 -20.91
CA TYR A 139 11.68 -2.65 -21.55
C TYR A 139 11.33 -3.43 -22.81
N LYS A 140 12.16 -3.31 -23.84
CA LYS A 140 12.09 -4.23 -24.99
C LYS A 140 12.62 -5.58 -24.52
N SER A 141 11.85 -6.65 -24.78
CA SER A 141 12.21 -8.02 -24.40
C SER A 141 13.26 -8.60 -25.35
#